data_AF-A0A4Q4ZD45-F1
#
_entry.id   AF-A0A4Q4ZD45-F1
#
_cell.length_a   1.000
_cell.length_b   1.000
_cell.length_c   1.000
_cell.angle_alpha   90.00
_cell.angle_beta   90.00
_cell.angle_gamma   90.00
#
_symmetry.space_group_name_H-M   'P 1'
#
loop_
_entity.id
_entity.type
_entity.pdbx_description
1 polymer ?
#
loop_
_entity_poly.entity_id
_entity_poly.type
_entity_poly.pdbx_seq_one_letter_code
_entity_poly.pdbx_strand_id
1 'polypeptide(L)' 'MAGSGGFGSSSYYERAHRQSPALIRARRPYLMKNAVVGSAIAAFAIGIYVYTIRTIGQDEFEDVKVPEAPRQPASSNKT' A
#
# COMPACT_ATOMS: atom_id res chain seq x y z
N MET A 1 1.31 -42.00 -8.68
CA MET A 1 1.84 -42.44 -9.98
C MET A 1 1.86 -41.20 -10.87
N ALA A 2 2.94 -40.68 -11.43
CA ALA A 2 4.24 -41.22 -11.79
C ALA A 2 5.38 -40.31 -11.30
N GLY A 3 6.54 -40.91 -11.05
CA GLY A 3 7.75 -40.19 -10.71
C GLY A 3 8.36 -39.49 -11.93
N SER A 4 8.96 -38.34 -11.70
CA SER A 4 9.98 -37.77 -12.58
C SER A 4 11.28 -37.67 -11.80
N GLY A 5 11.94 -38.83 -11.66
CA GLY A 5 13.38 -38.87 -11.46
C GLY A 5 14.03 -38.45 -12.78
N GLY A 6 14.70 -37.31 -12.78
CA GLY A 6 15.43 -36.78 -13.92
C GLY A 6 16.60 -35.97 -13.42
N PHE A 7 17.81 -36.44 -13.71
CA PHE A 7 19.07 -35.88 -13.27
C PHE A 7 19.25 -34.42 -13.74
N GLY A 8 19.66 -33.55 -12.81
CA GLY A 8 20.51 -32.39 -13.08
C GLY A 8 19.91 -31.23 -13.88
N SER A 9 19.15 -30.37 -13.20
CA SER A 9 19.35 -28.93 -13.41
C SER A 9 19.67 -28.30 -12.07
N SER A 10 20.86 -27.74 -11.91
CA SER A 10 21.34 -27.03 -10.71
C SER A 10 20.56 -25.74 -10.41
N SER A 11 19.37 -25.57 -11.01
CA SER A 11 18.55 -24.37 -10.89
C SER A 11 17.62 -24.45 -9.68
N TYR A 12 17.47 -23.32 -9.00
CA TYR A 12 16.57 -23.13 -7.86
C TYR A 12 15.07 -23.22 -8.22
N TYR A 13 14.76 -23.23 -9.51
CA TYR A 13 13.40 -23.26 -10.05
C TYR A 13 13.21 -24.43 -11.01
N GLU A 14 12.05 -25.08 -10.91
CA GLU A 14 11.59 -26.09 -11.86
C GLU A 14 11.19 -25.44 -13.19
N ARG A 15 11.08 -26.25 -14.25
CA ARG A 15 10.72 -25.79 -15.60
C ARG A 15 9.40 -24.99 -15.64
N ALA A 16 8.49 -25.28 -14.72
CA ALA A 16 7.21 -24.58 -14.54
C ALA A 16 7.28 -23.35 -13.61
N HIS A 17 8.48 -22.80 -13.36
CA HIS A 17 8.72 -21.67 -12.44
C HIS A 17 8.30 -21.93 -10.99
N ARG A 18 8.12 -23.21 -10.63
CA ARG A 18 7.85 -23.64 -9.26
C ARG A 18 9.14 -23.66 -8.47
N GLN A 19 9.08 -23.22 -7.22
CA GLN A 19 10.21 -23.35 -6.31
C GLN A 19 10.50 -24.83 -6.08
N SER A 20 11.77 -25.22 -6.15
CA SER A 20 12.15 -26.60 -5.89
C SER A 20 11.80 -27.00 -4.43
N PRO A 21 11.49 -28.29 -4.16
CA PRO A 21 11.19 -28.76 -2.81
C PRO A 21 12.31 -28.46 -1.79
N ALA A 22 13.57 -28.48 -2.25
CA ALA A 22 14.73 -28.13 -1.44
C ALA A 22 14.71 -26.64 -1.01
N LEU A 23 14.35 -25.74 -1.93
CA LEU A 23 14.28 -24.31 -1.68
C LEU A 23 13.14 -23.96 -0.72
N ILE A 24 11.98 -24.59 -0.88
CA ILE A 24 10.82 -24.38 0.01
C ILE A 24 11.21 -24.73 1.45
N ARG A 25 11.86 -25.87 1.68
CA ARG A 25 12.30 -26.29 3.02
C ARG A 25 13.30 -25.31 3.64
N ALA A 26 14.25 -24.81 2.85
CA ALA A 26 15.22 -23.82 3.31
C ALA A 26 14.56 -22.48 3.71
N ARG A 27 13.44 -22.11 3.08
CA ARG A 27 12.72 -20.85 3.35
C ARG A 27 11.64 -20.93 4.43
N ARG A 28 11.19 -22.14 4.79
CA ARG A 28 10.19 -22.37 5.87
C ARG A 28 10.40 -21.52 7.13
N PRO A 29 11.61 -21.43 7.71
CA PRO A 29 11.78 -20.70 8.97
C PRO A 29 11.65 -19.17 8.83
N TYR A 30 11.84 -18.62 7.63
CA TYR A 30 11.81 -17.17 7.38
C TYR A 30 10.45 -16.68 6.90
N LEU A 31 9.60 -17.55 6.38
CA LEU A 31 8.30 -17.16 5.84
C LEU A 31 7.40 -16.55 6.91
N MET A 32 7.33 -17.16 8.10
CA MET A 32 6.57 -16.63 9.24
C MET A 32 7.20 -15.37 9.82
N LYS A 33 8.52 -15.35 10.03
CA LYS A 33 9.23 -14.19 10.59
C LYS A 33 9.08 -12.96 9.70
N ASN A 34 9.24 -13.13 8.39
CA ASN A 34 9.11 -12.05 7.42
C ASN A 34 7.65 -11.61 7.26
N ALA A 35 6.68 -12.53 7.31
CA ALA A 35 5.26 -12.18 7.28
C ALA A 35 4.89 -11.33 8.50
N VAL A 36 5.36 -11.68 9.70
CA VAL A 36 5.12 -10.89 10.92
C VAL A 36 5.72 -9.49 10.79
N VAL A 37 7.00 -9.38 10.44
CA VAL A 37 7.66 -8.07 10.30
C VAL A 37 7.01 -7.25 9.18
N GLY A 38 6.72 -7.85 8.04
CA GLY A 38 6.03 -7.19 6.93
C GLY A 38 4.64 -6.70 7.32
N SER A 39 3.88 -7.51 8.06
CA SER A 39 2.56 -7.13 8.56
C SER A 39 2.63 -5.99 9.57
N ALA A 40 3.64 -5.97 10.45
CA ALA A 40 3.84 -4.90 11.41
C ALA A 40 4.15 -3.57 10.72
N ILE A 41 5.03 -3.58 9.72
CA ILE A 41 5.35 -2.40 8.92
C ILE A 41 4.12 -1.91 8.16
N ALA A 42 3.37 -2.81 7.52
CA ALA A 42 2.17 -2.45 6.78
C ALA A 42 1.10 -1.84 7.70
N ALA A 43 0.84 -2.46 8.85
CA ALA A 43 -0.11 -1.96 9.85
C ALA A 43 0.30 -0.58 10.39
N PHE A 44 1.59 -0.36 10.63
CA PHE A 44 2.12 0.92 11.07
C PHE A 44 1.88 2.03 10.02
N ALA A 45 2.20 1.76 8.76
CA ALA A 45 2.01 2.71 7.67
C ALA A 45 0.51 3.07 7.46
N ILE A 46 -0.36 2.05 7.44
CA ILE A 46 -1.82 2.24 7.35
C ILE A 46 -2.32 3.02 8.57
N GLY A 47 -1.81 2.72 9.77
CA GLY A 47 -2.15 3.41 11.00
C GLY A 47 -1.84 4.90 10.93
N ILE A 48 -0.64 5.28 10.48
CA ILE A 48 -0.27 6.68 10.26
C ILE A 48 -1.21 7.34 9.23
N TYR A 49 -1.43 6.69 8.08
CA TYR A 49 -2.28 7.23 7.02
C TYR A 49 -3.72 7.49 7.46
N VAL A 50 -4.31 6.54 8.19
CA VAL A 50 -5.67 6.68 8.73
C VAL A 50 -5.69 7.75 9.82
N TYR A 51 -4.68 7.79 10.68
CA TYR A 51 -4.58 8.79 11.74
C TYR A 51 -4.48 10.20 11.17
N THR A 52 -3.61 10.43 10.18
CA THR A 52 -3.45 11.77 9.59
C THR A 52 -4.74 12.29 8.97
N ILE A 53 -5.50 11.44 8.24
CA ILE A 53 -6.80 11.86 7.69
C ILE A 53 -7.79 12.22 8.80
N ARG A 54 -7.87 11.39 9.86
CA ARG A 54 -8.80 11.63 10.97
C ARG A 54 -8.46 12.87 11.78
N THR A 55 -7.17 13.09 12.04
CA THR A 55 -6.71 14.20 12.89
C THR A 55 -6.71 15.52 12.14
N ILE A 56 -6.26 15.54 10.88
CA ILE A 56 -6.17 16.78 10.10
C ILE A 56 -7.52 17.14 9.47
N GLY A 57 -8.35 16.16 9.08
CA GLY A 57 -9.67 16.41 8.49
C GLY A 57 -10.70 17.03 9.43
N GLN A 58 -10.34 17.23 10.70
CA GLN A 58 -11.15 17.93 11.70
C GLN A 58 -10.82 19.43 11.79
N ASP A 59 -9.83 19.92 11.05
CA ASP A 59 -9.45 21.33 11.06
C ASP A 59 -10.50 22.16 10.31
N GLU A 60 -11.31 22.88 11.06
CA GLU A 60 -12.34 23.80 10.57
C GLU A 60 -11.61 25.12 10.32
N PHE A 61 -11.31 25.44 9.05
CA PHE A 61 -10.47 26.58 8.63
C PHE A 61 -11.12 27.96 8.91
N GLU A 62 -11.64 28.19 10.12
CA GLU A 62 -12.41 29.38 10.50
C GLU A 62 -11.54 30.66 10.53
N ASP A 63 -10.24 30.53 10.77
CA ASP A 63 -9.30 31.67 10.74
C ASP A 63 -8.90 32.08 9.30
N VAL A 64 -9.26 31.27 8.30
CA VAL A 64 -9.02 31.60 6.89
C VAL A 64 -10.18 32.48 6.39
N LYS A 65 -9.98 33.80 6.44
CA LYS A 65 -10.89 34.81 5.88
C LYS A 65 -11.04 34.58 4.38
N VAL A 66 -12.20 34.12 3.94
CA VAL A 66 -12.53 34.01 2.52
C VAL A 66 -12.75 35.43 1.97
N PRO A 67 -11.96 35.89 0.98
CA PRO A 67 -12.21 37.18 0.35
C PRO A 67 -13.61 37.16 -0.27
N GLU A 68 -14.37 38.25 -0.09
CA GLU A 68 -15.71 38.36 -0.64
C GLU A 68 -15.69 38.15 -2.16
N ALA A 69 -16.63 37.36 -2.66
CA ALA A 69 -16.75 37.08 -4.09
C ALA A 69 -16.78 38.40 -4.87
N PRO A 70 -16.11 38.49 -6.04
CA PRO A 70 -16.04 39.73 -6.81
C PRO A 70 -17.43 40.32 -7.00
N ARG A 71 -17.63 41.55 -6.52
CA ARG A 71 -18.90 42.27 -6.65
C ARG A 71 -19.30 42.27 -8.12
N GLN A 72 -20.44 41.64 -8.43
CA GLN A 72 -21.04 41.73 -9.75
C GLN A 72 -21.26 43.22 -10.04
N PRO A 73 -20.75 43.75 -11.17
CA PRO A 73 -20.91 45.15 -11.51
C PRO A 73 -22.41 45.43 -11.60
N ALA A 74 -22.91 46.32 -10.74
CA ALA A 74 -24.30 46.71 -10.71
C ALA A 74 -24.74 47.10 -12.13
N SER A 75 -25.73 46.40 -12.66
CA SER A 75 -26.36 46.77 -13.92
C SER A 75 -26.96 48.16 -13.75
N SER A 76 -26.27 49.16 -14.28
CA SER A 76 -26.70 50.54 -14.41
C SER A 76 -27.96 50.58 -15.28
N ASN A 77 -29.13 50.35 -14.68
CA ASN A 77 -30.39 50.58 -15.37
C ASN A 77 -30.72 52.06 -15.25
N LYS A 78 -30.36 52.80 -16.30
CA LYS A 78 -30.70 54.21 -16.49
C LYS A 78 -31.89 54.28 -17.43
N THR A 79 -33.11 54.37 -16.91
CA THR A 79 -34.21 55.23 -17.41
C THR A 79 -35.43 55.15 -16.52
#